data_AF-A0A853IF45-F1
#
_entry.id   AF-A0A853IF45-F1
#
_cell.length_a   1.000
_cell.length_b   1.000
_cell.length_c   1.000
_cell.angle_alpha   90.00
_cell.angle_beta   90.00
_cell.angle_gamma   90.00
#
_symmetry.space_group_name_H-M   'P 1'
#
loop_
_entity.id
_entity.type
_entity.pdbx_description
1 polymer ?
#
loop_
_entity_poly.entity_id
_entity_poly.type
_entity_poly.pdbx_seq_one_letter_code
_entity_poly.pdbx_strand_id
1 'polypeptide(L)'
;MPIYHCSVKPVQRSKGRSATAAAAYRAGERIHDERSGITHDYRRKSGVEHREMIGWTKSRAELWNAAEQAEKRKDATTAREYEVALPNELDEQQRAELAREFGHYLHNRYNVAVDICIHNDRDNNNPHAHILTTTREVENGNALGNKSSREWNGKKRSEAGLPNRKQDLDIIREAW
;
A
#
# COMPACT_ATOMS: atom_id res chain seq x y z
N MET A 1 -22.92 -10.73 8.71
CA MET A 1 -22.32 -10.01 9.84
C MET A 1 -21.07 -9.35 9.28
N PRO A 2 -20.96 -8.01 9.30
CA PRO A 2 -19.75 -7.35 8.81
C PRO A 2 -18.56 -7.84 9.64
N ILE A 3 -17.56 -8.41 8.98
CA ILE A 3 -16.33 -8.86 9.63
C ILE A 3 -15.32 -7.74 9.47
N TYR A 4 -15.01 -7.07 10.57
CA TYR A 4 -13.87 -6.17 10.63
C TYR A 4 -12.58 -6.96 10.38
N HIS A 5 -11.78 -6.51 9.43
CA HIS A 5 -10.41 -6.99 9.24
C HIS A 5 -9.53 -5.83 8.75
N CYS A 6 -8.42 -5.59 9.44
CA CYS A 6 -7.34 -4.71 8.99
C CYS A 6 -6.00 -5.30 9.44
N SER A 7 -5.22 -5.80 8.47
CA SER A 7 -3.88 -6.32 8.70
C SER A 7 -2.83 -5.44 8.02
N VAL A 8 -1.73 -5.17 8.73
CA VAL A 8 -0.68 -4.26 8.24
C VAL A 8 0.66 -4.99 8.21
N LYS A 9 1.26 -5.10 7.03
CA LYS A 9 2.44 -5.96 6.77
C LYS A 9 3.52 -5.18 6.00
N PRO A 10 4.81 -5.30 6.35
CA PRO A 10 5.89 -4.74 5.53
C PRO A 10 6.13 -5.58 4.26
N VAL A 11 6.55 -4.91 3.19
CA VAL A 11 7.20 -5.54 2.03
C VAL A 11 8.72 -5.43 2.22
N GLN A 12 9.37 -6.55 2.58
CA GLN A 12 10.79 -6.55 2.98
C GLN A 12 11.65 -7.38 2.04
N ARG A 13 12.78 -6.81 1.63
CA ARG A 13 13.79 -7.47 0.80
C ARG A 13 14.41 -8.70 1.45
N SER A 14 14.63 -8.64 2.77
CA SER A 14 15.16 -9.77 3.55
C SER A 14 14.24 -10.99 3.56
N LYS A 15 12.98 -10.83 3.14
CA LYS A 15 12.00 -11.92 2.96
C LYS A 15 11.77 -12.28 1.49
N GLY A 16 12.65 -11.84 0.59
CA GLY A 16 12.52 -12.09 -0.85
C GLY A 16 11.37 -11.35 -1.52
N ARG A 17 10.81 -10.31 -0.88
CA ARG A 17 9.71 -9.50 -1.44
C ARG A 17 10.27 -8.20 -2.03
N SER A 18 9.63 -7.71 -3.09
CA SER A 18 9.83 -6.36 -3.64
C SER A 18 8.49 -5.64 -3.80
N ALA A 19 8.53 -4.31 -3.79
CA ALA A 19 7.36 -3.47 -3.97
C ALA A 19 6.78 -3.60 -5.38
N THR A 20 7.65 -3.70 -6.40
CA THR A 20 7.27 -3.95 -7.79
C THR A 20 6.54 -5.28 -7.97
N ALA A 21 7.05 -6.38 -7.37
CA ALA A 21 6.37 -7.68 -7.39
C ALA A 21 5.03 -7.64 -6.66
N ALA A 22 5.00 -6.98 -5.49
CA ALA A 22 3.78 -6.83 -4.72
C ALA A 22 2.73 -6.08 -5.55
N ALA A 23 3.04 -4.87 -6.00
CA ALA A 23 2.13 -4.04 -6.80
C ALA A 23 1.64 -4.75 -8.06
N ALA A 24 2.54 -5.37 -8.83
CA ALA A 24 2.16 -6.12 -10.03
C ALA A 24 1.16 -7.23 -9.72
N TYR A 25 1.39 -7.98 -8.64
CA TYR A 25 0.49 -9.06 -8.22
C TYR A 25 -0.88 -8.54 -7.79
N ARG A 26 -0.95 -7.44 -7.02
CA ARG A 26 -2.24 -6.89 -6.55
C ARG A 26 -3.00 -6.25 -7.70
N ALA A 27 -2.33 -5.54 -8.58
CA ALA A 27 -2.95 -4.91 -9.73
C ALA A 27 -3.32 -5.91 -10.85
N GLY A 28 -2.71 -7.10 -10.87
CA GLY A 28 -2.80 -7.97 -12.04
C GLY A 28 -2.14 -7.33 -13.27
N GLU A 29 -0.98 -6.71 -13.07
CA GLU A 29 -0.26 -5.96 -14.11
C GLU A 29 1.12 -6.56 -14.39
N ARG A 30 1.76 -6.05 -15.45
CA ARG A 30 3.16 -6.34 -15.76
C ARG A 30 4.03 -5.17 -15.31
N ILE A 31 4.97 -5.41 -14.40
CA ILE A 31 5.93 -4.41 -13.92
C ILE A 31 7.34 -4.99 -14.00
N HIS A 32 8.26 -4.24 -14.60
CA HIS A 32 9.69 -4.54 -14.57
C HIS A 32 10.32 -3.91 -13.32
N ASP A 33 11.05 -4.70 -12.54
CA ASP A 33 11.85 -4.23 -11.40
C ASP A 33 13.24 -3.84 -11.89
N GLU A 34 13.50 -2.54 -11.98
CA GLU A 34 14.76 -1.98 -12.46
C GLU A 34 15.95 -2.32 -11.56
N ARG A 35 15.71 -2.60 -10.26
CA ARG A 35 16.77 -2.94 -9.32
C ARG A 35 17.22 -4.39 -9.47
N SER A 36 16.27 -5.32 -9.64
CA SER A 36 16.59 -6.75 -9.73
C SER A 36 16.70 -7.26 -11.17
N GLY A 37 16.22 -6.50 -12.16
CA GLY A 37 16.10 -6.91 -13.56
C GLY A 37 14.96 -7.90 -13.82
N ILE A 38 14.17 -8.25 -12.79
CA ILE A 38 13.09 -9.23 -12.91
C ILE A 38 11.83 -8.55 -13.43
N THR A 39 11.12 -9.21 -14.36
CA THR A 39 9.79 -8.76 -14.79
C THR A 39 8.72 -9.60 -14.11
N HIS A 40 7.82 -8.94 -13.40
CA HIS A 40 6.65 -9.55 -12.78
C HIS A 40 5.44 -9.36 -13.69
N ASP A 41 4.90 -10.44 -14.27
CA ASP A 41 3.75 -10.39 -15.18
C ASP A 41 2.56 -11.17 -14.60
N TYR A 42 1.61 -10.44 -14.03
CA TYR A 42 0.40 -10.99 -13.42
C TYR A 42 -0.86 -10.63 -14.19
N ARG A 43 -0.77 -10.28 -15.48
CA ARG A 43 -1.92 -9.92 -16.33
C ARG A 43 -2.95 -11.04 -16.49
N ARG A 44 -2.57 -12.28 -16.19
CA ARG A 44 -3.48 -13.44 -16.16
C ARG A 44 -4.32 -13.53 -14.89
N LYS A 45 -4.07 -12.68 -13.88
CA LYS A 45 -4.83 -12.66 -12.64
C LYS A 45 -6.23 -12.11 -12.89
N SER A 46 -7.23 -12.88 -12.47
CA SER A 46 -8.64 -12.47 -12.44
C SER A 46 -9.03 -11.96 -11.05
N GLY A 47 -10.22 -11.37 -10.94
CA GLY A 47 -10.82 -10.98 -9.66
C GLY A 47 -10.35 -9.64 -9.11
N VAL A 48 -9.61 -8.84 -9.89
CA VAL A 48 -9.28 -7.45 -9.54
C VAL A 48 -10.37 -6.53 -10.07
N GLU A 49 -11.27 -6.09 -9.19
CA GLU A 49 -12.43 -5.25 -9.51
C GLU A 49 -12.03 -3.79 -9.70
N HIS A 50 -11.22 -3.24 -8.78
CA HIS A 50 -10.83 -1.83 -8.80
C HIS A 50 -9.34 -1.61 -8.65
N ARG A 51 -8.82 -0.53 -9.26
CA ARG A 51 -7.41 -0.10 -9.21
C ARG A 51 -7.35 1.41 -9.15
N GLU A 52 -6.60 1.95 -8.20
CA GLU A 52 -6.47 3.40 -8.05
C GLU A 52 -5.18 3.78 -7.35
N MET A 53 -4.58 4.91 -7.74
CA MET A 53 -3.44 5.48 -7.03
C MET A 53 -3.77 6.87 -6.53
N ILE A 54 -3.33 7.18 -5.31
CA ILE A 54 -3.49 8.48 -4.66
C ILE A 54 -2.10 9.06 -4.39
N GLY A 55 -1.94 10.35 -4.67
CA GLY A 55 -0.70 11.08 -4.41
C GLY A 55 0.43 10.81 -5.41
N TRP A 56 0.20 10.02 -6.46
CA TRP A 56 1.18 9.76 -7.52
C TRP A 56 0.56 9.96 -8.90
N THR A 57 1.21 10.74 -9.77
CA THR A 57 0.65 11.16 -11.07
C THR A 57 1.17 10.36 -12.26
N LYS A 58 2.23 9.59 -12.06
CA LYS A 58 2.86 8.75 -13.08
C LYS A 58 2.32 7.32 -13.02
N SER A 59 2.91 6.40 -13.78
CA SER A 59 2.47 5.00 -13.77
C SER A 59 2.77 4.29 -12.45
N ARG A 60 2.03 3.20 -12.19
CA ARG A 60 2.27 2.28 -11.07
C ARG A 60 3.68 1.68 -11.12
N ALA A 61 4.16 1.35 -12.33
CA ALA A 61 5.52 0.87 -12.52
C ALA A 61 6.56 1.91 -12.09
N GLU A 62 6.36 3.18 -12.44
CA GLU A 62 7.24 4.27 -12.01
C GLU A 62 7.20 4.49 -10.49
N LEU A 63 6.02 4.42 -9.86
CA LEU A 63 5.88 4.54 -8.41
C LEU A 63 6.72 3.50 -7.68
N TRP A 64 6.52 2.23 -8.03
CA TRP A 64 7.11 1.14 -7.27
C TRP A 64 8.58 0.90 -7.60
N ASN A 65 9.05 1.30 -8.79
CA ASN A 65 10.48 1.42 -9.04
C ASN A 65 11.10 2.57 -8.25
N ALA A 66 10.46 3.74 -8.18
CA ALA A 66 10.94 4.83 -7.32
C ALA A 66 11.04 4.40 -5.84
N ALA A 67 10.05 3.65 -5.35
CA ALA A 67 10.06 3.10 -3.99
C ALA A 67 11.20 2.10 -3.74
N GLU A 68 11.47 1.20 -4.70
CA GLU A 68 12.63 0.31 -4.63
C GLU A 68 13.95 1.09 -4.64
N GLN A 69 14.13 2.06 -5.55
CA GLN A 69 15.38 2.80 -5.65
C GLN A 69 15.66 3.71 -4.45
N ALA A 70 14.62 4.25 -3.80
CA ALA A 70 14.78 5.15 -2.67
C ALA A 70 15.30 4.45 -1.39
N GLU A 71 15.21 3.12 -1.33
CA GLU A 71 15.70 2.32 -0.22
C GLU A 71 17.06 1.66 -0.54
N LYS A 72 18.09 1.98 0.25
CA LYS A 72 19.48 1.56 -0.06
C LYS A 72 19.89 0.23 0.56
N ARG A 73 19.27 -0.18 1.67
CA ARG A 73 19.72 -1.37 2.42
C ARG A 73 19.19 -2.66 1.80
N LYS A 74 19.98 -3.73 1.88
CA LYS A 74 19.59 -5.07 1.43
C LYS A 74 18.39 -5.67 2.19
N ASP A 75 18.16 -5.20 3.41
CA ASP A 75 17.08 -5.65 4.30
C ASP A 75 15.93 -4.63 4.40
N ALA A 76 15.93 -3.61 3.53
CA ALA A 76 14.98 -2.51 3.62
C ALA A 76 13.53 -2.99 3.46
N THR A 77 12.64 -2.25 4.12
CA THR A 77 11.21 -2.27 3.81
C THR A 77 10.96 -1.24 2.72
N THR A 78 10.37 -1.66 1.60
CA THR A 78 10.18 -0.83 0.39
C THR A 78 8.73 -0.39 0.19
N ALA A 79 7.78 -1.10 0.80
CA ALA A 79 6.38 -0.71 0.87
C ALA A 79 5.74 -1.22 2.17
N ARG A 80 4.57 -0.66 2.50
CA ARG A 80 3.68 -1.12 3.57
C ARG A 80 2.36 -1.54 2.95
N GLU A 81 1.84 -2.71 3.32
CA GLU A 81 0.56 -3.21 2.83
C GLU A 81 -0.45 -3.16 3.96
N TYR A 82 -1.60 -2.55 3.70
CA TYR A 82 -2.81 -2.60 4.52
C TYR A 82 -3.81 -3.46 3.76
N GLU A 83 -4.23 -4.56 4.37
CA GLU A 83 -5.20 -5.50 3.79
C GLU A 83 -6.45 -5.43 4.65
N VAL A 84 -7.56 -5.01 4.03
CA VAL A 84 -8.81 -4.71 4.71
C VAL A 84 -9.98 -5.47 4.08
N ALA A 85 -10.89 -6.00 4.91
CA ALA A 85 -12.12 -6.63 4.43
C ALA A 85 -13.17 -5.57 4.11
N LEU A 86 -13.81 -5.67 2.95
CA LEU A 86 -14.89 -4.78 2.54
C LEU A 86 -16.25 -5.45 2.83
N PRO A 87 -17.30 -4.70 3.21
CA PRO A 87 -18.62 -5.28 3.43
C PRO A 87 -19.19 -5.85 2.13
N ASN A 88 -19.83 -7.02 2.23
CA ASN A 88 -20.49 -7.70 1.11
C ASN A 88 -21.79 -7.02 0.68
N GLU A 89 -22.37 -6.22 1.59
CA GLU A 89 -23.60 -5.47 1.39
C GLU A 89 -23.42 -4.24 0.50
N LEU A 90 -22.18 -3.75 0.35
CA LEU A 90 -21.85 -2.63 -0.53
C LEU A 90 -21.68 -3.12 -1.97
N ASP A 91 -22.12 -2.33 -2.94
CA ASP A 91 -21.80 -2.58 -4.36
C ASP A 91 -20.33 -2.23 -4.69
N GLU A 92 -19.89 -2.53 -5.92
CA GLU A 92 -18.51 -2.29 -6.37
C GLU A 92 -18.08 -0.82 -6.24
N GLN A 93 -18.98 0.12 -6.55
CA GLN A 93 -18.69 1.55 -6.50
C GLN A 93 -18.55 2.03 -5.05
N GLN A 94 -19.45 1.59 -4.18
CA GLN A 94 -19.42 1.89 -2.75
C GLN A 94 -18.18 1.31 -2.07
N ARG A 95 -17.78 0.08 -2.45
CA ARG A 95 -16.52 -0.53 -2.00
C ARG A 95 -15.30 0.26 -2.45
N ALA A 96 -15.30 0.74 -3.69
CA ALA A 96 -14.24 1.59 -4.22
C ALA A 96 -14.16 2.93 -3.48
N GLU A 97 -15.30 3.57 -3.19
CA GLU A 97 -15.35 4.82 -2.41
C GLU A 97 -14.82 4.61 -0.99
N LEU A 98 -15.29 3.56 -0.29
CA LEU A 98 -14.81 3.25 1.06
C LEU A 98 -13.28 3.02 1.11
N ALA A 99 -12.74 2.26 0.16
CA ALA A 99 -11.29 2.06 0.07
C ALA A 99 -10.53 3.34 -0.29
N ARG A 100 -11.11 4.20 -1.13
CA ARG A 100 -10.56 5.51 -1.51
C ARG A 100 -10.51 6.48 -0.34
N GLU A 101 -11.58 6.56 0.45
CA GLU A 101 -11.63 7.39 1.67
C GLU A 101 -10.51 6.98 2.64
N PHE A 102 -10.36 5.69 2.89
CA PHE A 102 -9.28 5.18 3.74
C PHE A 102 -7.89 5.41 3.11
N GLY A 103 -7.76 5.30 1.79
CA GLY A 103 -6.54 5.64 1.06
C GLY A 103 -6.16 7.12 1.21
N HIS A 104 -7.12 8.04 1.11
CA HIS A 104 -6.91 9.47 1.37
C HIS A 104 -6.55 9.74 2.83
N TYR A 105 -7.18 9.04 3.78
CA TYR A 105 -6.80 9.13 5.19
C TYR A 105 -5.31 8.77 5.40
N LEU A 106 -4.85 7.67 4.82
CA LEU A 106 -3.44 7.26 4.88
C LEU A 106 -2.51 8.26 4.18
N HIS A 107 -2.89 8.75 3.00
CA HIS A 107 -2.14 9.77 2.26
C HIS A 107 -2.00 11.05 3.09
N ASN A 108 -3.10 11.59 3.60
CA ASN A 108 -3.12 12.84 4.36
C ASN A 108 -2.35 12.72 5.69
N ARG A 109 -2.45 11.57 6.36
CA ARG A 109 -1.77 11.34 7.64
C ARG A 109 -0.25 11.20 7.50
N TYR A 110 0.20 10.55 6.44
CA TYR A 110 1.60 10.12 6.30
C TYR A 110 2.35 10.77 5.13
N ASN A 111 1.67 11.59 4.33
CA ASN A 111 2.11 12.19 3.07
C ASN A 111 2.71 11.16 2.10
N VAL A 112 2.13 9.95 1.98
CA VAL A 112 2.67 8.85 1.17
C VAL A 112 1.84 8.63 -0.09
N ALA A 113 2.46 8.12 -1.16
CA ALA A 113 1.67 7.57 -2.27
C ALA A 113 0.95 6.30 -1.81
N VAL A 114 -0.27 6.10 -2.31
CA VAL A 114 -1.14 4.96 -1.98
C VAL A 114 -1.59 4.28 -3.27
N ASP A 115 -1.55 2.96 -3.31
CA ASP A 115 -2.01 2.12 -4.43
C ASP A 115 -3.05 1.12 -3.92
N ILE A 116 -4.29 1.32 -4.36
CA ILE A 116 -5.47 0.58 -3.96
C ILE A 116 -5.79 -0.44 -5.05
N CYS A 117 -5.93 -1.71 -4.66
CA CYS A 117 -6.44 -2.77 -5.50
C CYS A 117 -7.53 -3.53 -4.74
N ILE A 118 -8.75 -3.53 -5.26
CA ILE A 118 -9.86 -4.31 -4.68
C ILE A 118 -9.95 -5.65 -5.38
N HIS A 119 -9.89 -6.71 -4.60
CA HIS A 119 -10.10 -8.08 -5.05
C HIS A 119 -11.44 -8.58 -4.54
N ASN A 120 -12.11 -9.38 -5.36
CA ASN A 120 -13.25 -10.15 -4.93
C ASN A 120 -13.05 -11.59 -5.39
N ASP A 121 -12.83 -12.46 -4.42
CA ASP A 121 -12.76 -13.89 -4.67
C ASP A 121 -14.17 -14.39 -4.95
N ARG A 122 -14.51 -14.53 -6.24
CA ARG A 122 -15.87 -14.86 -6.72
C ARG A 122 -16.41 -16.17 -6.11
N ASP A 123 -15.52 -17.09 -5.77
CA ASP A 123 -15.92 -18.39 -5.20
C ASP A 123 -16.24 -18.29 -3.70
N ASN A 124 -15.70 -17.28 -3.01
CA ASN A 124 -15.82 -17.10 -1.56
C ASN A 124 -16.61 -15.84 -1.15
N ASN A 125 -17.04 -15.02 -2.11
CA ASN A 125 -17.71 -13.73 -1.89
C ASN A 125 -17.05 -12.92 -0.76
N ASN A 126 -15.74 -12.68 -0.94
CA ASN A 126 -14.88 -12.06 0.07
C ASN A 126 -14.16 -10.84 -0.54
N PRO A 127 -14.86 -9.72 -0.70
CA PRO A 127 -14.26 -8.50 -1.21
C PRO A 127 -13.29 -7.93 -0.17
N HIS A 128 -12.09 -7.60 -0.62
CA HIS A 128 -11.04 -7.02 0.22
C HIS A 128 -10.18 -6.06 -0.59
N ALA A 129 -9.64 -5.04 0.07
CA ALA A 129 -8.69 -4.12 -0.56
C ALA A 129 -7.27 -4.44 -0.09
N HIS A 130 -6.36 -4.59 -1.04
CA HIS A 130 -4.94 -4.42 -0.82
C HIS A 130 -4.57 -2.96 -1.07
N ILE A 131 -4.04 -2.31 -0.04
CA ILE A 131 -3.66 -0.91 -0.07
C ILE A 131 -2.16 -0.83 0.23
N LEU A 132 -1.35 -0.63 -0.80
CA LEU A 132 0.09 -0.44 -0.63
C LEU A 132 0.39 1.05 -0.44
N THR A 133 1.28 1.37 0.49
CA THR A 133 1.82 2.72 0.65
C THR A 133 3.34 2.72 0.51
N THR A 134 3.89 3.82 0.00
CA THR A 134 5.34 4.03 0.01
C THR A 134 5.87 4.17 1.44
N THR A 135 7.15 3.89 1.64
CA THR A 135 7.82 4.11 2.94
C THR A 135 8.41 5.51 3.09
N ARG A 136 8.19 6.34 2.08
CA ARG A 136 8.69 7.70 1.93
C ARG A 136 7.58 8.61 1.48
N GLU A 137 7.71 9.86 1.87
CA GLU A 137 6.76 10.90 1.54
C GLU A 137 6.79 11.21 0.05
N VAL A 138 5.65 11.57 -0.51
CA VAL A 138 5.52 11.99 -1.90
C VAL A 138 5.82 13.47 -2.00
N GLU A 139 6.57 13.85 -3.04
CA GLU A 139 6.91 15.22 -3.37
C GLU A 139 6.37 15.53 -4.78
N ASN A 140 5.56 16.57 -4.91
CA ASN A 140 4.96 17.03 -6.17
C ASN A 140 4.23 15.95 -6.98
N GLY A 141 3.83 14.84 -6.33
CA GLY A 141 3.16 13.70 -6.94
C GLY A 141 4.02 12.85 -7.88
N ASN A 142 5.33 13.08 -7.98
CA ASN A 142 6.18 12.39 -8.96
C ASN A 142 7.60 12.04 -8.46
N ALA A 143 7.89 12.32 -7.20
CA ALA A 143 9.14 11.97 -6.53
C ALA A 143 8.87 11.46 -5.10
N LEU A 144 9.85 10.72 -4.55
CA LEU A 144 9.81 10.25 -3.16
C LEU A 144 10.92 10.90 -2.35
N GLY A 145 10.53 11.55 -1.27
CA GLY A 145 11.39 12.35 -0.41
C GLY A 145 11.84 11.60 0.84
N ASN A 146 11.69 12.29 1.97
CA ASN A 146 12.08 11.78 3.28
C ASN A 146 11.30 10.52 3.69
N LYS A 147 11.88 9.75 4.62
CA LYS A 147 11.20 8.60 5.21
C LYS A 147 9.92 9.10 5.89
N SER A 148 8.78 8.49 5.59
CA SER A 148 7.50 8.87 6.19
C SER A 148 7.51 8.63 7.71
N SER A 149 6.77 9.45 8.45
CA SER A 149 6.62 9.34 9.90
C SER A 149 6.14 7.95 10.35
N ARG A 150 5.38 7.24 9.50
CA ARG A 150 4.95 5.85 9.70
C ARG A 150 6.11 4.88 9.94
N GLU A 151 7.25 5.15 9.31
CA GLU A 151 8.42 4.27 9.26
C GLU A 151 9.51 4.68 10.25
N TRP A 152 9.39 5.85 10.89
CA TRP A 152 10.35 6.33 11.88
C TRP A 152 10.47 5.39 13.07
N ASN A 153 11.67 5.33 13.66
CA ASN A 153 11.91 4.59 14.90
C ASN A 153 11.24 5.28 16.10
N GLY A 154 11.17 4.57 17.23
CA GLY A 154 10.48 5.09 18.43
C GLY A 154 11.06 6.40 18.95
N LYS A 155 12.39 6.56 18.94
CA LYS A 155 13.06 7.78 19.40
C LYS A 155 12.62 9.00 18.59
N LYS A 156 12.75 8.94 17.26
CA LYS A 156 12.37 10.05 16.37
C LYS A 156 10.88 10.39 16.45
N ARG A 157 10.02 9.39 16.63
CA ARG A 157 8.57 9.61 16.83
C ARG A 157 8.29 10.32 18.16
N SER A 158 8.93 9.89 19.24
CA SER A 158 8.81 10.51 20.56
C SER A 158 9.29 11.96 20.56
N GLU A 159 10.43 12.24 19.92
CA GLU A 159 10.98 13.61 19.79
C GLU A 159 10.05 14.53 18.98
N ALA A 160 9.29 13.97 18.04
CA ALA A 160 8.29 14.69 17.25
C ALA A 160 6.89 14.75 17.90
N GLY A 161 6.73 14.25 19.13
CA GLY A 161 5.43 14.21 19.82
C GLY A 161 4.41 13.26 19.19
N LEU A 162 4.85 12.31 18.35
CA LEU A 162 3.98 11.36 17.67
C LEU A 162 3.69 10.13 18.55
N PRO A 163 2.51 9.50 18.40
CA PRO A 163 2.21 8.24 19.08
C PRO A 163 3.26 7.19 18.73
N ASN A 164 3.48 6.22 19.63
CA ASN A 164 4.36 5.10 19.31
C ASN A 164 3.74 4.23 18.19
N ARG A 165 4.52 3.32 17.60
CA ARG A 165 4.08 2.52 16.44
C ARG A 165 2.85 1.62 16.72
N LYS A 166 2.65 1.19 17.98
CA LYS A 166 1.50 0.38 18.37
C LYS A 166 0.24 1.25 18.42
N GLN A 167 0.32 2.37 19.14
CA GLN A 167 -0.76 3.36 19.21
C GLN A 167 -1.14 3.88 17.81
N ASP A 168 -0.15 4.16 16.97
CA ASP A 168 -0.36 4.57 15.58
C ASP A 168 -1.13 3.52 14.78
N LEU A 169 -0.81 2.23 14.99
CA LEU A 169 -1.51 1.13 14.36
C LEU A 169 -2.94 0.98 14.89
N ASP A 170 -3.16 1.20 16.18
CA ASP A 170 -4.49 1.17 16.80
C ASP A 170 -5.36 2.32 16.24
N ILE A 171 -4.80 3.52 16.06
CA ILE A 171 -5.47 4.64 15.36
C ILE A 171 -5.86 4.27 13.92
N ILE A 172 -4.96 3.63 13.16
CA ILE A 172 -5.30 3.18 11.79
C ILE A 172 -6.42 2.15 11.80
N ARG A 173 -6.42 1.26 12.80
CA ARG A 173 -7.41 0.20 12.94
C ARG A 173 -8.78 0.72 13.36
N GLU A 174 -8.83 1.77 14.16
CA GLU A 174 -10.07 2.46 14.55
C GLU A 174 -10.62 3.35 13.43
N ALA A 175 -9.75 3.88 12.57
CA ALA A 175 -10.15 4.66 11.40
C ALA A 175 -10.72 3.79 10.26
N TRP A 176 -10.47 2.48 10.29
CA TRP A 176 -11.07 1.49 9.39
C TRP A 176 -12.29 0.84 10.06
#